data_AF-A0A5K0YZ59-F1
#
_entry.id   AF-A0A5K0YZ59-F1
#
_cell.length_a   1.000
_cell.length_b   1.000
_cell.length_c   1.000
_cell.angle_alpha   90.00
_cell.angle_beta   90.00
_cell.angle_gamma   90.00
#
_symmetry.space_group_name_H-M   'P 1'
#
loop_
_entity.id
_entity.type
_entity.pdbx_description
1 polymer ?
#
loop_
_entity_poly.entity_id
_entity_poly.type
_entity_poly.pdbx_seq_one_letter_code
_entity_poly.pdbx_strand_id
1 'polypeptide(L)'
;MPTSSCCPINFSSIFHALSQTPRRLRERTCATWTPDEEVNITRLRSGADMKRKLSWYDLVALGVGGMLGAGVFVTTGRVAHTTAGPAVFISYLVAGISALLSSLCYTEFSLQIPAAGGAFSYLRITF
;
A
#
# COMPACT_ATOMS: atom_id res chain seq x y z
N MET A 1 3.43 -26.92 32.19
CA MET A 1 2.81 -25.58 32.40
C MET A 1 2.85 -24.85 31.07
N PRO A 2 1.73 -24.20 30.70
CA PRO A 2 0.91 -24.51 29.52
C PRO A 2 1.37 -23.79 28.24
N THR A 3 1.56 -24.51 27.12
CA THR A 3 0.66 -24.58 25.95
C THR A 3 0.10 -23.23 25.49
N SER A 4 0.78 -22.55 24.55
CA SER A 4 0.16 -21.49 23.74
C SER A 4 -0.04 -22.03 22.31
N SER A 5 -1.19 -22.69 22.15
CA SER A 5 -1.70 -23.20 20.90
C SER A 5 -1.87 -22.08 19.87
N CYS A 6 -1.52 -22.40 18.62
CA CYS A 6 -1.96 -21.73 17.42
C CYS A 6 -3.44 -21.31 17.54
N CYS A 7 -3.71 -20.01 17.54
CA CYS A 7 -5.02 -19.50 17.18
C CYS A 7 -5.04 -19.38 15.64
N PRO A 8 -5.95 -20.07 14.93
CA PRO A 8 -6.08 -19.92 13.49
C PRO A 8 -6.53 -18.49 13.19
N ILE A 9 -5.76 -17.79 12.36
CA ILE A 9 -6.00 -16.41 11.95
C ILE A 9 -7.30 -16.40 11.12
N ASN A 10 -8.43 -16.18 11.80
CA ASN A 10 -9.74 -16.14 11.18
C ASN A 10 -10.00 -14.71 10.68
N PHE A 11 -10.30 -14.56 9.39
CA PHE A 11 -10.56 -13.26 8.74
C PHE A 11 -11.69 -12.48 9.44
N SER A 12 -12.66 -13.21 10.01
CA SER A 12 -13.76 -12.64 10.81
C SER A 12 -13.28 -11.96 12.09
N SER A 13 -12.23 -12.48 12.74
CA SER A 13 -11.64 -11.88 13.95
C SER A 13 -10.93 -10.57 13.65
N ILE A 14 -10.22 -10.50 12.51
CA ILE A 14 -9.55 -9.29 12.02
C ILE A 14 -10.59 -8.24 11.65
N PHE A 15 -11.67 -8.64 10.97
CA PHE A 15 -12.76 -7.73 10.61
C PHE A 15 -13.51 -7.20 11.84
N HIS A 16 -13.72 -8.04 12.86
CA HIS A 16 -14.36 -7.66 14.12
C HIS A 16 -13.44 -6.79 15.00
N ALA A 17 -12.12 -7.01 14.97
CA ALA A 17 -11.13 -6.15 15.64
C ALA A 17 -10.99 -4.79 14.91
N LEU A 18 -10.99 -4.79 13.57
CA LEU A 18 -11.00 -3.57 12.75
C LEU A 18 -12.27 -2.74 12.98
N SER A 19 -13.42 -3.40 13.17
CA SER A 19 -14.70 -2.78 13.50
C SER A 19 -14.67 -1.99 14.82
N GLN A 20 -13.81 -2.35 15.77
CA GLN A 20 -13.64 -1.63 17.05
C GLN A 20 -12.55 -0.54 16.99
N THR A 21 -11.79 -0.47 15.89
CA THR A 21 -10.69 0.48 15.70
C THR A 21 -11.09 1.91 15.25
N PRO A 22 -12.28 2.21 14.66
CA PRO A 22 -12.53 3.54 14.08
C PRO A 22 -12.66 4.64 15.15
N ARG A 23 -12.99 4.28 16.39
CA ARG A 23 -13.20 5.25 17.48
C ARG A 23 -11.89 5.74 18.11
N ARG A 24 -10.83 4.92 18.14
CA ARG A 24 -9.48 5.28 18.63
C ARG A 24 -8.66 6.02 17.56
N LEU A 25 -8.89 5.72 16.27
CA LEU A 25 -8.31 6.46 15.15
C LEU A 25 -8.82 7.91 15.08
N ARG A 26 -10.10 8.14 15.35
CA ARG A 26 -10.70 9.50 15.37
C ARG A 26 -10.11 10.42 16.45
N GLU A 27 -9.56 9.86 17.51
CA GLU A 27 -8.86 10.61 18.56
C GLU A 27 -7.37 10.82 18.20
N ARG A 28 -6.72 9.86 17.53
CA ARG A 28 -5.31 9.98 17.08
C ARG A 28 -5.14 10.84 15.82
N THR A 29 -6.16 10.95 14.97
CA THR A 29 -6.18 11.89 13.85
C THR A 29 -6.03 13.34 14.30
N CYS A 30 -6.28 13.63 15.59
CA CYS A 30 -6.14 14.98 16.13
C CYS A 30 -4.87 15.25 16.96
N ALA A 31 -4.00 14.26 17.16
CA ALA A 31 -2.76 14.44 17.93
C ALA A 31 -1.48 14.40 17.07
N THR A 32 -1.55 13.83 15.87
CA THR A 32 -0.44 13.77 14.90
C THR A 32 -0.53 14.92 13.89
N TRP A 33 -0.80 16.16 14.34
CA TRP A 33 -0.90 17.37 13.50
C TRP A 33 0.43 18.12 13.31
N THR A 34 1.58 17.45 13.33
CA THR A 34 2.84 18.04 12.83
C THR A 34 3.32 17.50 11.47
N PRO A 35 2.47 17.06 10.51
CA PRO A 35 2.93 16.76 9.15
C PRO A 35 3.20 18.03 8.34
N ASP A 36 2.62 19.19 8.73
CA ASP A 36 2.82 20.44 8.00
C ASP A 36 4.27 20.94 8.08
N GLU A 37 4.96 20.75 9.22
CA GLU A 37 6.35 21.18 9.40
C GLU A 37 7.30 20.39 8.47
N GLU A 38 7.17 19.06 8.41
CA GLU A 38 8.06 18.20 7.64
C GLU A 38 7.78 18.28 6.11
N VAL A 39 6.50 18.40 5.73
CA VAL A 39 6.11 18.63 4.33
C VAL A 39 6.60 20.01 3.87
N ASN A 40 6.62 21.03 4.74
CA ASN A 40 7.18 22.34 4.41
C ASN A 40 8.69 22.28 4.18
N ILE A 41 9.44 21.50 4.98
CA ILE A 41 10.88 21.26 4.76
C ILE A 41 11.14 20.60 3.39
N THR A 42 10.34 19.60 3.00
CA THR A 42 10.47 18.94 1.69
C THR A 42 10.08 19.88 0.54
N ARG A 43 9.03 20.69 0.72
CA ARG A 43 8.62 21.73 -0.24
C ARG A 43 9.71 22.78 -0.45
N LEU A 44 10.33 23.28 0.62
CA LEU A 44 11.43 24.23 0.58
C LEU A 44 12.65 23.66 -0.16
N ARG A 45 12.94 22.37 0.01
CA ARG A 45 14.01 21.67 -0.72
C ARG A 45 13.70 21.51 -2.22
N SER A 46 12.43 21.36 -2.60
CA SER A 46 12.05 21.03 -3.98
C SER A 46 11.89 22.25 -4.90
N GLY A 47 11.97 23.47 -4.37
CA GLY A 47 12.11 24.72 -5.15
C GLY A 47 10.93 25.12 -6.05
N ALA A 48 9.97 24.22 -6.29
CA ALA A 48 8.80 24.43 -7.14
C ALA A 48 7.52 24.37 -6.30
N ASP A 49 6.83 25.51 -6.18
CA ASP A 49 5.48 25.58 -5.60
C ASP A 49 4.47 24.96 -6.57
N MET A 50 4.32 23.65 -6.48
CA MET A 50 3.39 22.88 -7.32
C MET A 50 1.98 22.92 -6.73
N LYS A 51 1.03 23.51 -7.47
CA LYS A 51 -0.39 23.45 -7.10
C LYS A 51 -0.89 22.00 -7.14
N ARG A 52 -1.41 21.48 -6.02
CA ARG A 52 -2.07 20.16 -5.96
C ARG A 52 -3.35 20.17 -6.80
N LYS A 53 -3.25 19.80 -8.07
CA LYS A 53 -4.38 19.60 -9.00
C LYS A 53 -4.74 18.12 -9.23
N LEU A 54 -3.93 17.20 -8.68
CA LEU A 54 -4.13 15.76 -8.86
C LEU A 54 -5.38 15.31 -8.10
N SER A 55 -6.42 14.96 -8.84
CA SER A 55 -7.63 14.33 -8.28
C SER A 55 -7.33 12.86 -7.96
N TRP A 56 -8.20 12.24 -7.17
CA TRP A 56 -8.06 10.84 -6.79
C TRP A 56 -8.08 9.90 -8.02
N TYR A 57 -8.86 10.24 -9.05
CA TYR A 57 -8.89 9.49 -10.30
C TYR A 57 -7.56 9.49 -11.03
N ASP A 58 -6.88 10.64 -11.05
CA ASP A 58 -5.58 10.81 -11.71
C ASP A 58 -4.50 10.06 -10.94
N LEU A 59 -4.57 10.06 -9.60
CA LEU A 59 -3.68 9.25 -8.76
C LEU A 59 -3.85 7.74 -8.99
N VAL A 60 -5.09 7.26 -9.12
CA VAL A 60 -5.37 5.85 -9.46
C VAL A 60 -4.87 5.52 -10.86
N ALA A 61 -5.11 6.38 -11.84
CA ALA A 61 -4.63 6.20 -13.21
C ALA A 61 -3.09 6.14 -13.29
N LEU A 62 -2.40 7.00 -12.54
CA LEU A 62 -0.95 7.01 -12.42
C LEU A 62 -0.44 5.69 -11.79
N GLY A 63 -1.10 5.21 -10.74
CA GLY A 63 -0.78 3.93 -10.12
C GLY A 63 -0.95 2.73 -11.07
N VAL A 64 -2.09 2.64 -11.75
CA VAL A 64 -2.36 1.55 -12.71
C VAL A 64 -1.40 1.62 -13.91
N GLY A 65 -1.14 2.82 -14.43
CA GLY A 65 -0.19 3.02 -15.53
C GLY A 65 1.25 2.64 -15.16
N GLY A 66 1.65 2.88 -13.90
CA GLY A 66 2.95 2.45 -13.40
C GLY A 66 3.09 0.93 -13.21
N MET A 67 2.00 0.24 -12.89
CA MET A 67 1.99 -1.23 -12.70
C MET A 67 1.94 -1.99 -14.04
N LEU A 68 1.15 -1.52 -15.00
CA LEU A 68 0.96 -2.16 -16.31
C LEU A 68 2.08 -1.78 -17.29
N GLY A 69 3.29 -2.34 -17.08
CA GLY A 69 4.43 -2.15 -17.98
C GLY A 69 4.50 -3.18 -19.13
N ALA A 70 5.52 -3.08 -19.98
CA ALA A 70 5.77 -4.04 -21.07
C ALA A 70 5.93 -5.51 -20.59
N GLY A 71 6.35 -5.69 -19.33
CA GLY A 71 6.60 -7.01 -18.74
C GLY A 71 5.38 -7.93 -18.71
N VAL A 72 4.18 -7.42 -18.40
CA VAL A 72 2.96 -8.26 -18.32
C VAL A 72 2.58 -8.82 -19.69
N PHE A 73 2.72 -8.02 -20.75
CA PHE A 73 2.39 -8.43 -22.12
C PHE A 73 3.35 -9.50 -22.65
N VAL A 74 4.64 -9.41 -22.33
CA VAL A 74 5.65 -10.38 -22.79
C VAL A 74 5.63 -11.67 -21.96
N THR A 75 5.52 -11.56 -20.64
CA THR A 75 5.59 -12.72 -19.74
C THR A 75 4.33 -13.59 -19.82
N THR A 76 3.14 -13.00 -19.93
CA THR A 76 1.89 -13.75 -20.04
C THR A 76 1.89 -14.66 -21.27
N GLY A 77 2.35 -14.15 -22.43
CA GLY A 77 2.42 -14.94 -23.66
C GLY A 77 3.35 -16.16 -23.54
N ARG A 78 4.50 -15.98 -22.89
CA ARG A 78 5.45 -17.08 -22.67
C ARG A 78 4.91 -18.12 -21.69
N VAL A 79 4.36 -17.68 -20.56
CA VAL A 79 3.82 -18.55 -19.50
C VAL A 79 2.57 -19.32 -19.97
N ALA A 80 1.72 -18.68 -20.78
CA ALA A 80 0.56 -19.32 -21.38
C ALA A 80 0.95 -20.46 -22.33
N HIS A 81 2.00 -20.26 -23.12
CA HIS A 81 2.46 -21.25 -24.10
C HIS A 81 3.26 -22.40 -23.45
N THR A 82 4.10 -22.13 -22.45
CA THR A 82 5.05 -23.14 -21.93
C THR A 82 4.59 -23.87 -20.67
N THR A 83 3.72 -23.27 -19.85
CA THR A 83 3.58 -23.71 -18.45
C THR A 83 2.16 -23.99 -18.00
N ALA A 84 1.16 -23.18 -18.40
CA ALA A 84 -0.12 -23.20 -17.68
C ALA A 84 -1.40 -23.37 -18.53
N GLY A 85 -1.39 -23.16 -19.85
CA GLY A 85 -2.63 -23.25 -20.64
C GLY A 85 -3.78 -22.41 -20.01
N PRO A 86 -5.03 -22.90 -19.92
CA PRO A 86 -6.12 -22.14 -19.29
C PRO A 86 -5.94 -21.88 -17.78
N ALA A 87 -4.99 -22.53 -17.09
CA ALA A 87 -4.76 -22.36 -15.66
C ALA A 87 -3.97 -21.08 -15.30
N VAL A 88 -3.43 -20.33 -16.28
CA VAL A 88 -2.73 -19.04 -16.06
C VAL A 88 -3.58 -18.07 -15.24
N PHE A 89 -4.89 -18.05 -15.47
CA PHE A 89 -5.83 -17.20 -14.76
C PHE A 89 -5.83 -17.48 -13.25
N ILE A 90 -5.77 -18.76 -12.85
CA ILE A 90 -5.76 -19.16 -11.43
C ILE A 90 -4.46 -18.69 -10.78
N SER A 91 -3.32 -18.81 -11.47
CA SER A 91 -2.04 -18.31 -10.98
C SER A 91 -2.04 -16.79 -10.77
N TYR A 92 -2.62 -16.03 -11.71
CA TYR A 92 -2.76 -14.58 -11.54
C TYR A 92 -3.72 -14.20 -10.40
N LEU A 93 -4.78 -14.97 -10.17
CA LEU A 93 -5.69 -14.74 -9.06
C LEU A 93 -4.98 -14.88 -7.70
N VAL A 94 -4.21 -15.97 -7.53
CA VAL A 94 -3.44 -16.22 -6.30
C VAL A 94 -2.37 -15.14 -6.11
N ALA A 95 -1.65 -14.78 -7.17
CA ALA A 95 -0.67 -13.69 -7.12
C ALA A 95 -1.33 -12.34 -6.75
N GLY A 96 -2.50 -12.04 -7.32
CA GLY A 96 -3.28 -10.85 -7.00
C GLY A 96 -3.67 -10.77 -5.54
N ILE A 97 -4.16 -11.87 -4.95
CA ILE A 97 -4.50 -11.92 -3.52
C ILE A 97 -3.27 -11.63 -2.64
N SER A 98 -2.11 -12.20 -2.99
CA SER A 98 -0.87 -11.94 -2.26
C SER A 98 -0.43 -10.46 -2.35
N ALA A 99 -0.55 -9.86 -3.53
CA ALA A 99 -0.22 -8.45 -3.77
C ALA A 99 -1.17 -7.51 -3.00
N LEU A 100 -2.46 -7.84 -2.92
CA LEU A 100 -3.43 -7.08 -2.12
C LEU A 100 -3.06 -7.06 -0.63
N LEU A 101 -2.63 -8.21 -0.09
CA LEU A 101 -2.18 -8.29 1.30
C LEU A 101 -0.93 -7.43 1.54
N SER A 102 0.04 -7.45 0.62
CA SER A 102 1.21 -6.57 0.67
C SER A 102 0.83 -5.08 0.55
N SER A 103 -0.13 -4.74 -0.30
CA SER A 103 -0.61 -3.37 -0.48
C SER A 103 -1.27 -2.82 0.77
N LEU A 104 -2.01 -3.66 1.53
CA LEU A 104 -2.58 -3.25 2.81
C LEU A 104 -1.49 -2.85 3.82
N CYS A 105 -0.42 -3.66 3.90
CA CYS A 105 0.75 -3.33 4.75
C CYS A 105 1.41 -2.01 4.32
N TYR A 106 1.57 -1.79 3.01
CA TYR A 106 2.14 -0.55 2.49
C TYR A 106 1.24 0.67 2.75
N THR A 107 -0.08 0.46 2.75
CA THR A 107 -1.06 1.52 3.03
C THR A 107 -0.98 1.95 4.49
N GLU A 108 -0.88 1.02 5.44
CA GLU A 108 -0.69 1.34 6.87
C GLU A 108 0.55 2.23 7.09
N PHE A 109 1.65 1.93 6.40
CA PHE A 109 2.84 2.78 6.43
C PHE A 109 2.56 4.16 5.82
N SER A 110 1.94 4.20 4.65
CA SER A 110 1.67 5.43 3.90
C SER A 110 0.74 6.40 4.66
N LEU A 111 -0.13 5.88 5.52
CA LEU A 111 -1.00 6.68 6.39
C LEU A 111 -0.24 7.28 7.58
N GLN A 112 0.80 6.61 8.07
CA GLN A 112 1.59 7.10 9.22
C GLN A 112 2.52 8.26 8.84
N ILE A 113 3.04 8.26 7.61
CA ILE A 113 4.00 9.27 7.13
C ILE A 113 3.49 9.85 5.81
N PRO A 114 2.62 10.89 5.85
CA PRO A 114 2.01 11.52 4.68
C PRO A 114 2.94 12.53 4.00
N ALA A 115 4.21 12.17 3.80
CA ALA A 115 5.20 13.00 3.12
C ALA A 115 5.32 12.60 1.64
N ALA A 116 5.56 13.58 0.77
CA ALA A 116 5.83 13.31 -0.64
C ALA A 116 7.25 12.73 -0.78
N GLY A 117 7.38 11.42 -0.59
CA GLY A 117 8.65 10.69 -0.65
C GLY A 117 8.44 9.19 -0.76
N GLY A 118 9.22 8.54 -1.63
CA GLY A 118 9.19 7.08 -1.78
C GLY A 118 9.89 6.37 -0.61
N ALA A 119 10.21 5.08 -0.77
CA ALA A 119 10.85 4.25 0.25
C ALA A 119 12.11 4.89 0.88
N PHE A 120 12.84 5.73 0.13
CA PHE A 120 14.00 6.47 0.64
C PHE A 120 13.68 7.45 1.77
N SER A 121 12.51 8.07 1.75
CA SER A 121 12.08 8.99 2.81
C SER A 121 11.83 8.24 4.11
N TYR A 122 11.26 7.04 4.02
CA TYR A 122 11.01 6.17 5.17
C TYR A 122 12.29 5.65 5.82
N LEU A 123 13.27 5.26 5.00
CA LEU A 123 14.58 4.84 5.50
C LEU A 123 15.28 5.97 6.25
N ARG A 124 15.23 7.21 5.75
CA ARG A 124 15.84 8.39 6.40
C ARG A 124 15.25 8.71 7.77
N ILE A 125 13.96 8.44 7.97
CA ILE A 125 13.28 8.75 9.24
C ILE A 125 13.55 7.64 10.28
N THR A 126 13.82 6.42 9.81
CA THR A 126 13.97 5.24 10.66
C THR A 126 15.42 5.00 11.09
N PHE A 127 16.40 5.36 10.26
CA PHE A 127 17.84 5.18 10.50
C PHE A 127 18.57 6.51 10.53
#